data_AF-A0A2T0ZFR4-F1
#
_entry.id   AF-A0A2T0ZFR4-F1
#
_cell.length_a   1.000
_cell.length_b   1.000
_cell.length_c   1.000
_cell.angle_alpha   90.00
_cell.angle_beta   90.00
_cell.angle_gamma   90.00
#
_symmetry.space_group_name_H-M   'P 1'
#
loop_
_entity.id
_entity.type
_entity.pdbx_description
1 polymer ?
#
loop_
_entity_poly.entity_id
_entity_poly.type
_entity_poly.pdbx_seq_one_letter_code
_entity_poly.pdbx_strand_id
1 'polypeptide(L)'
;MASTTPRAGKQAAKAKSAGARPTGRKSAKGRPAGAVRRTPPRPKQSAPELTFGTLIAPDRSGGWAPMVMRAAGALAVVGAVALVVGQYTPYADLSGQTVTAPVSVLSVLAQLVLLTVVAGAGVLLAIGRAGRAAMSALLAFGATAVGSLMLAIFQTSSIPEHPTTDFYFGKGYETTSITGLTGHTLTVAGQGALVVALILCAICWPRIEDNDPVPLEGARVGVALASVGAGIIGLIAFYNPPVFPAVRVTKPDGITEVPVDVQVPAGPGGMLGLGRAGGITFMVTVLIVGVLIAFLLARTSVIGGLVGLSGFFAYEALLNFRDVIGNPDFVAGVRSYLLAAATVITAAGAVYATLTRRRRTGPLGAETDEI
;
A
#
# COMPACT_ATOMS: atom_id res chain seq x y z
N MET A 1 -15.00 -41.01 -54.57
CA MET A 1 -16.29 -41.25 -53.90
C MET A 1 -16.84 -39.90 -53.45
N ALA A 2 -18.05 -39.60 -53.94
CA ALA A 2 -19.07 -38.65 -53.49
C ALA A 2 -18.74 -37.56 -52.44
N SER A 3 -19.25 -36.33 -52.45
CA SER A 3 -20.11 -35.54 -53.36
C SER A 3 -20.50 -34.26 -52.57
N THR A 4 -20.46 -33.06 -53.20
CA THR A 4 -21.50 -31.98 -53.18
C THR A 4 -22.34 -31.72 -51.92
N THR A 5 -22.71 -30.51 -51.46
CA THR A 5 -22.56 -29.07 -51.77
C THR A 5 -23.33 -28.33 -50.61
N PRO A 6 -23.28 -26.98 -50.52
CA PRO A 6 -23.79 -26.19 -49.39
C PRO A 6 -25.30 -25.88 -49.50
N ARG A 7 -25.92 -25.35 -48.43
CA ARG A 7 -27.26 -24.76 -48.54
C ARG A 7 -27.44 -23.52 -47.67
N ALA A 8 -27.62 -22.39 -48.37
CA ALA A 8 -28.20 -21.15 -47.88
C ALA A 8 -29.71 -21.32 -47.63
N GLY A 9 -30.22 -20.63 -46.60
CA GLY A 9 -31.65 -20.52 -46.31
C GLY A 9 -32.03 -19.07 -46.00
N LYS A 10 -32.61 -18.40 -47.00
CA LYS A 10 -33.39 -17.16 -46.88
C LYS A 10 -34.75 -17.47 -46.25
N GLN A 11 -35.26 -16.58 -45.40
CA GLN A 11 -36.70 -16.27 -45.21
C GLN A 11 -36.74 -14.89 -44.52
N ALA A 12 -36.96 -13.75 -45.19
CA ALA A 12 -38.11 -13.28 -45.96
C ALA A 12 -39.35 -12.94 -45.11
N ALA A 13 -39.64 -11.64 -45.10
CA ALA A 13 -40.76 -10.90 -44.53
C ALA A 13 -42.17 -11.36 -44.93
N LYS A 14 -43.15 -11.04 -44.07
CA LYS A 14 -44.55 -10.58 -44.34
C LYS A 14 -45.39 -10.83 -43.06
N ALA A 15 -46.44 -10.11 -42.70
CA ALA A 15 -47.13 -8.93 -43.23
C ALA A 15 -48.04 -8.38 -42.12
N LYS A 16 -48.40 -7.09 -42.27
CA LYS A 16 -49.49 -6.41 -41.58
C LYS A 16 -50.83 -7.13 -41.79
N SER A 17 -51.70 -7.10 -40.78
CA SER A 17 -53.12 -6.80 -41.00
C SER A 17 -53.71 -6.06 -39.81
N ALA A 18 -54.21 -4.86 -40.10
CA ALA A 18 -55.15 -4.13 -39.27
C ALA A 18 -56.57 -4.62 -39.62
N GLY A 19 -57.46 -4.71 -38.63
CA GLY A 19 -58.84 -5.11 -38.89
C GLY A 19 -59.74 -5.09 -37.66
N ALA A 20 -60.47 -3.98 -37.53
CA ALA A 20 -61.86 -3.88 -37.07
C ALA A 20 -62.26 -4.25 -35.62
N ARG A 21 -62.67 -3.19 -34.91
CA ARG A 21 -63.70 -3.13 -33.85
C ARG A 21 -64.97 -3.92 -34.23
N PRO A 22 -65.70 -4.47 -33.24
CA PRO A 22 -66.89 -3.76 -32.80
C PRO A 22 -67.17 -3.75 -31.28
N THR A 23 -68.01 -2.79 -30.96
CA THR A 23 -68.72 -2.40 -29.73
C THR A 23 -69.18 -3.50 -28.78
N GLY A 24 -69.02 -3.27 -27.47
CA GLY A 24 -69.63 -4.06 -26.40
C GLY A 24 -69.72 -3.31 -25.09
N ARG A 25 -70.77 -2.49 -24.95
CA ARG A 25 -71.15 -1.71 -23.78
C ARG A 25 -71.74 -2.65 -22.71
N LYS A 26 -71.09 -2.84 -21.56
CA LYS A 26 -71.77 -3.20 -20.30
C LYS A 26 -71.16 -2.47 -19.10
N SER A 27 -71.96 -1.52 -18.62
CA SER A 27 -71.90 -0.93 -17.29
C SER A 27 -72.07 -2.03 -16.24
N ALA A 28 -71.17 -2.08 -15.26
CA ALA A 28 -71.40 -2.75 -14.00
C ALA A 28 -70.51 -2.15 -12.89
N LYS A 29 -71.17 -1.39 -12.03
CA LYS A 29 -70.98 -1.26 -10.58
C LYS A 29 -69.60 -0.88 -10.06
N GLY A 30 -69.56 0.36 -9.56
CA GLY A 30 -68.51 0.89 -8.70
C GLY A 30 -68.18 -0.05 -7.54
N ARG A 31 -66.89 -0.40 -7.48
CA ARG A 31 -66.22 -0.87 -6.28
C ARG A 31 -65.65 0.37 -5.58
N PRO A 32 -65.88 0.57 -4.28
CA PRO A 32 -65.28 1.69 -3.56
C PRO A 32 -63.77 1.58 -3.65
N ALA A 33 -63.14 2.69 -4.00
CA ALA A 33 -61.69 2.85 -4.04
C ALA A 33 -61.13 2.40 -2.69
N GLY A 34 -60.50 1.23 -2.68
CA GLY A 34 -59.75 0.76 -1.53
C GLY A 34 -58.73 1.83 -1.20
N ALA A 35 -58.80 2.32 0.04
CA ALA A 35 -57.84 3.25 0.59
C ALA A 35 -56.43 2.74 0.27
N VAL A 36 -55.77 3.40 -0.69
CA VAL A 36 -54.35 3.24 -0.93
C VAL A 36 -53.70 3.66 0.37
N ARG A 37 -53.39 2.67 1.20
CA ARG A 37 -52.70 2.81 2.47
C ARG A 37 -51.37 3.45 2.11
N ARG A 38 -51.30 4.78 2.18
CA ARG A 38 -50.08 5.57 2.04
C ARG A 38 -49.15 5.04 3.12
N THR A 39 -48.26 4.13 2.73
CA THR A 39 -47.15 3.70 3.56
C THR A 39 -46.41 4.98 3.94
N PRO A 40 -46.22 5.26 5.23
CA PRO A 40 -45.48 6.44 5.64
C PRO A 40 -44.13 6.43 4.93
N PRO A 41 -43.64 7.58 4.42
CA PRO A 41 -42.35 7.64 3.76
C PRO A 41 -41.32 7.06 4.71
N ARG A 42 -40.69 5.95 4.31
CA ARG A 42 -39.63 5.31 5.08
C ARG A 42 -38.62 6.41 5.41
N PRO A 43 -38.28 6.64 6.69
CA PRO A 43 -37.38 7.71 7.08
C PRO A 43 -36.11 7.56 6.23
N LYS A 44 -35.69 8.66 5.61
CA LYS A 44 -34.42 8.73 4.87
C LYS A 44 -33.32 8.50 5.91
N GLN A 45 -32.97 7.24 6.14
CA GLN A 45 -31.86 6.87 6.99
C GLN A 45 -30.62 7.45 6.30
N SER A 46 -30.13 8.56 6.83
CA SER A 46 -28.84 9.15 6.48
C SER A 46 -27.79 8.06 6.62
N ALA A 47 -26.91 7.93 5.63
CA ALA A 47 -25.81 6.98 5.73
C ALA A 47 -25.03 7.32 7.02
N PRO A 48 -24.72 6.33 7.87
CA PRO A 48 -24.01 6.58 9.12
C PRO A 48 -22.69 7.29 8.83
N GLU A 49 -22.38 8.32 9.62
CA GLU A 49 -21.13 9.06 9.47
C GLU A 49 -19.95 8.17 9.86
N LEU A 50 -18.90 8.18 9.02
CA LEU A 50 -17.66 7.49 9.33
C LEU A 50 -16.98 8.28 10.45
N THR A 51 -17.06 7.77 11.68
CA THR A 51 -16.39 8.36 12.83
C THR A 51 -15.15 7.56 13.15
N PHE A 52 -14.20 8.16 13.89
CA PHE A 52 -13.04 7.42 14.38
C PHE A 52 -13.46 6.14 15.10
N GLY A 53 -14.57 6.17 15.86
CA GLY A 53 -15.18 5.00 16.51
C GLY A 53 -15.53 3.84 15.58
N THR A 54 -15.95 4.12 14.34
CA THR A 54 -16.20 3.07 13.32
C THR A 54 -14.93 2.44 12.78
N LEU A 55 -13.83 3.21 12.67
CA LEU A 55 -12.52 2.70 12.24
C LEU A 55 -11.87 1.81 13.30
N ILE A 56 -12.14 2.07 14.59
CA ILE A 56 -11.62 1.29 15.73
C ILE A 56 -12.66 0.38 16.37
N ALA A 57 -13.75 0.05 15.67
CA ALA A 57 -14.78 -0.82 16.23
C ALA A 57 -14.19 -2.21 16.59
N PRO A 58 -14.70 -2.86 17.65
CA PRO A 58 -14.30 -4.22 17.97
C PRO A 58 -14.64 -5.15 16.81
N ASP A 59 -13.75 -6.08 16.53
CA ASP A 59 -14.02 -7.15 15.58
C ASP A 59 -15.10 -8.10 16.13
N ARG A 60 -16.02 -8.51 15.27
CA ARG A 60 -17.13 -9.43 15.60
C ARG A 60 -16.88 -10.85 15.09
N SER A 61 -15.69 -11.11 14.54
CA SER A 61 -15.35 -12.44 14.05
C SER A 61 -15.40 -13.50 15.17
N GLY A 62 -15.99 -14.65 14.85
CA GLY A 62 -16.05 -15.80 15.74
C GLY A 62 -14.90 -16.79 15.51
N GLY A 63 -14.70 -17.69 16.48
CA GLY A 63 -13.75 -18.81 16.35
C GLY A 63 -12.29 -18.40 16.59
N TRP A 64 -11.37 -18.92 15.78
CA TRP A 64 -9.92 -18.70 15.95
C TRP A 64 -9.41 -17.36 15.39
N ALA A 65 -10.21 -16.67 14.57
CA ALA A 65 -9.79 -15.47 13.86
C ALA A 65 -9.36 -14.32 14.80
N PRO A 66 -10.06 -14.03 15.92
CA PRO A 66 -9.62 -13.01 16.88
C PRO A 66 -8.25 -13.33 17.50
N MET A 67 -7.96 -14.60 17.79
CA MET A 67 -6.68 -14.99 18.37
C MET A 67 -5.53 -14.79 17.38
N VAL A 68 -5.73 -15.20 16.13
CA VAL A 68 -4.74 -15.00 15.05
C VAL A 68 -4.52 -13.52 14.76
N MET A 69 -5.59 -12.72 14.75
CA MET A 69 -5.52 -11.27 14.57
C MET A 69 -4.71 -10.62 15.70
N ARG A 70 -4.94 -11.01 16.96
CA ARG A 70 -4.18 -10.50 18.10
C ARG A 70 -2.71 -10.88 18.04
N ALA A 71 -2.41 -12.12 17.66
CA ALA A 71 -1.04 -12.57 17.47
C ALA A 71 -0.33 -11.78 16.35
N ALA A 72 -1.01 -11.54 15.23
CA ALA A 72 -0.50 -10.69 14.15
C ALA A 72 -0.22 -9.27 14.64
N GLY A 73 -1.13 -8.69 15.42
CA GLY A 73 -0.96 -7.38 16.04
C GLY A 73 0.24 -7.30 16.99
N ALA A 74 0.37 -8.28 17.88
CA ALA A 74 1.51 -8.37 18.80
C ALA A 74 2.85 -8.50 18.05
N LEU A 75 2.90 -9.34 17.01
CA LEU A 75 4.09 -9.48 16.16
C LEU A 75 4.41 -8.19 15.42
N ALA A 76 3.41 -7.45 14.94
CA ALA A 76 3.62 -6.16 14.30
C ALA A 76 4.23 -5.12 15.26
N VAL A 77 3.74 -5.08 16.51
CA VAL A 77 4.30 -4.20 17.57
C VAL A 77 5.74 -4.59 17.88
N VAL A 78 6.00 -5.88 18.13
CA VAL A 78 7.36 -6.39 18.42
C VAL A 78 8.29 -6.09 17.24
N GLY A 79 7.83 -6.30 16.01
CA GLY A 79 8.59 -6.02 14.80
C GLY A 79 8.96 -4.54 14.67
N ALA A 80 7.99 -3.64 14.83
CA ALA A 80 8.22 -2.21 14.79
C ALA A 80 9.20 -1.75 15.88
N VAL A 81 9.03 -2.21 17.12
CA VAL A 81 9.93 -1.86 18.23
C VAL A 81 11.34 -2.38 17.98
N ALA A 82 11.49 -3.62 17.51
CA ALA A 82 12.80 -4.20 17.18
C ALA A 82 13.51 -3.40 16.08
N LEU A 83 12.79 -2.97 15.04
CA LEU A 83 13.35 -2.13 13.98
C LEU A 83 13.80 -0.75 14.49
N VAL A 84 13.00 -0.11 15.35
CA VAL A 84 13.36 1.18 15.96
C VAL A 84 14.61 1.04 16.81
N VAL A 85 14.63 0.07 17.74
CA VAL A 85 15.78 -0.18 18.62
C VAL A 85 17.01 -0.60 17.80
N GLY A 86 16.81 -1.38 16.74
CA GLY A 86 17.84 -1.78 15.79
C GLY A 86 18.54 -0.59 15.13
N GLN A 87 17.83 0.51 14.87
CA GLN A 87 18.44 1.71 14.29
C GLN A 87 19.35 2.47 15.27
N TYR A 88 19.09 2.39 16.58
CA TYR A 88 19.89 3.06 17.60
C TYR A 88 20.98 2.16 18.21
N THR A 89 21.15 0.96 17.66
CA THR A 89 22.19 0.02 18.09
C THR A 89 23.24 -0.16 17.00
N PRO A 90 24.48 -0.55 17.35
CA PRO A 90 25.52 -0.85 16.37
C PRO A 90 25.02 -1.85 15.32
N TYR A 91 25.08 -1.47 14.05
CA TYR A 91 24.49 -2.25 12.96
C TYR A 91 25.45 -3.33 12.47
N ALA A 92 26.64 -2.94 12.05
CA ALA A 92 27.66 -3.85 11.53
C ALA A 92 29.06 -3.38 11.92
N ASP A 93 30.00 -4.32 11.93
CA ASP A 93 31.43 -4.05 12.02
C ASP A 93 32.07 -4.34 10.66
N LEU A 94 32.74 -3.33 10.09
CA LEU A 94 33.42 -3.39 8.81
C LEU A 94 34.93 -3.36 9.07
N SER A 95 35.55 -4.53 9.13
CA SER A 95 37.00 -4.68 9.35
C SER A 95 37.53 -3.91 10.59
N GLY A 96 36.77 -3.90 11.69
CA GLY A 96 37.11 -3.22 12.94
C GLY A 96 36.51 -1.81 13.10
N GLN A 97 35.83 -1.30 12.06
CA GLN A 97 35.06 -0.07 12.14
C GLN A 97 33.58 -0.35 12.40
N THR A 98 33.11 0.03 13.60
CA THR A 98 31.70 -0.06 13.95
C THR A 98 30.86 0.98 13.19
N VAL A 99 29.85 0.51 12.47
CA VAL A 99 28.89 1.33 11.73
C VAL A 99 27.61 1.48 12.55
N THR A 100 27.24 2.74 12.79
CA THR A 100 26.03 3.13 13.51
C THR A 100 25.21 4.08 12.64
N ALA A 101 23.87 4.02 12.78
CA ALA A 101 23.02 4.96 12.07
C ALA A 101 23.19 6.36 12.70
N PRO A 102 23.34 7.43 11.89
CA PRO A 102 23.40 8.78 12.40
C PRO A 102 22.04 9.15 13.02
N VAL A 103 22.07 9.63 14.25
CA VAL A 103 20.89 10.13 14.95
C VAL A 103 20.61 11.55 14.49
N SER A 104 19.42 11.78 13.93
CA SER A 104 18.97 13.08 13.43
C SER A 104 17.48 13.28 13.69
N VAL A 105 16.99 14.51 13.56
CA VAL A 105 15.55 14.79 13.65
C VAL A 105 14.77 13.97 12.61
N LEU A 106 15.31 13.80 11.40
CA LEU A 106 14.68 13.02 10.34
C LEU A 106 14.62 11.52 10.65
N SER A 107 15.64 10.93 11.31
CA SER A 107 15.56 9.54 11.77
C SER A 107 14.48 9.37 12.84
N VAL A 108 14.39 10.32 13.79
CA VAL A 108 13.35 10.28 14.83
C VAL A 108 11.96 10.37 14.21
N LEU A 109 11.75 11.29 13.27
CA LEU A 109 10.48 11.42 12.55
C LEU A 109 10.13 10.15 11.76
N ALA A 110 11.10 9.54 11.07
CA ALA A 110 10.88 8.27 10.37
C ALA A 110 10.43 7.18 11.36
N GLN A 111 11.11 7.03 12.48
CA GLN A 111 10.74 6.03 13.49
C GLN A 111 9.37 6.31 14.13
N LEU A 112 9.00 7.58 14.32
CA LEU A 112 7.65 7.95 14.76
C LEU A 112 6.59 7.54 13.72
N VAL A 113 6.85 7.69 12.42
CA VAL A 113 5.94 7.21 11.37
C VAL A 113 5.80 5.69 11.42
N LEU A 114 6.91 4.95 11.54
CA LEU A 114 6.89 3.50 11.67
C LEU A 114 6.07 3.06 12.89
N LEU A 115 6.32 3.66 14.07
CA LEU A 115 5.60 3.34 15.30
C LEU A 115 4.11 3.70 15.22
N THR A 116 3.77 4.88 14.73
CA THR A 116 2.38 5.32 14.65
C THR A 116 1.55 4.46 13.71
N VAL A 117 2.11 4.07 12.56
CA VAL A 117 1.38 3.27 11.57
C VAL A 117 1.43 1.79 11.91
N VAL A 118 2.62 1.21 12.09
CA VAL A 118 2.80 -0.24 12.28
C VAL A 118 2.48 -0.65 13.70
N ALA A 119 3.11 -0.02 14.71
CA ALA A 119 2.81 -0.37 16.09
C ALA A 119 1.40 0.08 16.49
N GLY A 120 0.92 1.23 16.01
CA GLY A 120 -0.47 1.67 16.22
C GLY A 120 -1.50 0.69 15.66
N ALA A 121 -1.37 0.28 14.39
CA ALA A 121 -2.23 -0.75 13.81
C ALA A 121 -2.08 -2.10 14.53
N GLY A 122 -0.85 -2.48 14.89
CA GLY A 122 -0.56 -3.69 15.65
C GLY A 122 -1.24 -3.72 17.02
N VAL A 123 -1.19 -2.61 17.77
CA VAL A 123 -1.88 -2.46 19.07
C VAL A 123 -3.38 -2.61 18.87
N LEU A 124 -3.97 -1.94 17.86
CA LEU A 124 -5.40 -2.06 17.57
C LEU A 124 -5.81 -3.52 17.31
N LEU A 125 -5.04 -4.26 16.50
CA LEU A 125 -5.29 -5.68 16.27
C LEU A 125 -5.10 -6.53 17.53
N ALA A 126 -4.07 -6.24 18.33
CA ALA A 126 -3.77 -6.92 19.59
C ALA A 126 -4.89 -6.77 20.64
N ILE A 127 -5.59 -5.64 20.64
CA ILE A 127 -6.77 -5.42 21.49
C ILE A 127 -8.09 -5.83 20.82
N GLY A 128 -8.05 -6.45 19.62
CA GLY A 128 -9.23 -6.94 18.91
C GLY A 128 -10.07 -5.85 18.23
N ARG A 129 -9.43 -4.75 17.81
CA ARG A 129 -10.08 -3.58 17.21
C ARG A 129 -9.56 -3.32 15.81
N ALA A 130 -10.30 -2.49 15.06
CA ALA A 130 -9.94 -2.00 13.74
C ALA A 130 -9.77 -3.04 12.62
N GLY A 131 -10.04 -4.33 12.89
CA GLY A 131 -10.22 -5.41 11.91
C GLY A 131 -9.42 -5.26 10.62
N ARG A 132 -10.11 -5.23 9.47
CA ARG A 132 -9.48 -5.09 8.16
C ARG A 132 -8.82 -3.73 7.90
N ALA A 133 -9.21 -2.65 8.59
CA ALA A 133 -8.57 -1.34 8.46
C ALA A 133 -7.14 -1.36 9.01
N ALA A 134 -6.93 -1.94 10.20
CA ALA A 134 -5.59 -2.07 10.76
C ALA A 134 -4.74 -3.09 9.98
N MET A 135 -5.32 -4.20 9.53
CA MET A 135 -4.61 -5.19 8.70
C MET A 135 -4.15 -4.62 7.36
N SER A 136 -5.00 -3.81 6.71
CA SER A 136 -4.64 -3.14 5.45
C SER A 136 -3.57 -2.08 5.65
N ALA A 137 -3.56 -1.37 6.78
CA ALA A 137 -2.48 -0.43 7.12
C ALA A 137 -1.12 -1.12 7.27
N LEU A 138 -1.08 -2.39 7.71
CA LEU A 138 0.14 -3.19 7.80
C LEU A 138 0.62 -3.74 6.47
N LEU A 139 -0.22 -3.75 5.42
CA LEU A 139 0.05 -4.45 4.17
C LEU A 139 1.33 -3.94 3.49
N ALA A 140 1.52 -2.62 3.40
CA ALA A 140 2.70 -2.02 2.77
C ALA A 140 3.99 -2.43 3.49
N PHE A 141 4.08 -2.15 4.80
CA PHE A 141 5.26 -2.48 5.61
C PHE A 141 5.54 -3.98 5.66
N GLY A 142 4.52 -4.81 5.88
CA GLY A 142 4.69 -6.26 5.95
C GLY A 142 5.17 -6.86 4.63
N ALA A 143 4.68 -6.36 3.49
CA ALA A 143 5.06 -6.90 2.20
C ALA A 143 6.44 -6.39 1.76
N THR A 144 6.82 -5.16 2.13
CA THR A 144 8.21 -4.69 1.99
C THR A 144 9.19 -5.39 2.91
N ALA A 145 8.72 -5.90 4.06
CA ALA A 145 9.55 -6.61 5.02
C ALA A 145 10.14 -7.89 4.44
N VAL A 146 9.45 -8.54 3.49
CA VAL A 146 9.98 -9.75 2.81
C VAL A 146 11.28 -9.42 2.07
N GLY A 147 11.26 -8.38 1.22
CA GLY A 147 12.45 -7.95 0.48
C GLY A 147 13.55 -7.44 1.41
N SER A 148 13.18 -6.68 2.44
CA SER A 148 14.12 -6.15 3.44
C SER A 148 14.77 -7.25 4.27
N LEU A 149 14.02 -8.31 4.63
CA LEU A 149 14.51 -9.47 5.35
C LEU A 149 15.51 -10.27 4.50
N MET A 150 15.19 -10.52 3.24
CA MET A 150 16.14 -11.19 2.34
C MET A 150 17.41 -10.36 2.21
N LEU A 151 17.29 -9.05 1.97
CA LEU A 151 18.45 -8.17 1.86
C LEU A 151 19.32 -8.21 3.12
N ALA A 152 18.71 -8.12 4.30
CA ALA A 152 19.44 -8.21 5.57
C ALA A 152 20.18 -9.55 5.71
N ILE A 153 19.49 -10.68 5.52
CA ILE A 153 20.13 -12.01 5.64
C ILE A 153 21.31 -12.16 4.67
N PHE A 154 21.17 -11.66 3.44
CA PHE A 154 22.23 -11.77 2.45
C PHE A 154 23.44 -10.88 2.75
N GLN A 155 23.24 -9.68 3.29
CA GLN A 155 24.31 -8.71 3.56
C GLN A 155 25.43 -9.26 4.46
N THR A 156 25.12 -10.14 5.41
CA THR A 156 26.10 -10.73 6.33
C THR A 156 26.62 -12.11 5.88
N SER A 157 26.06 -12.67 4.81
CA SER A 157 26.38 -14.03 4.35
C SER A 157 27.45 -14.08 3.25
N SER A 158 27.62 -12.99 2.50
CA SER A 158 28.62 -12.90 1.44
C SER A 158 29.92 -12.34 1.99
N ILE A 159 31.01 -13.11 1.90
CA ILE A 159 32.38 -12.62 2.13
C ILE A 159 32.91 -12.15 0.77
N PRO A 160 33.13 -10.85 0.56
CA PRO A 160 33.71 -10.37 -0.69
C PRO A 160 35.14 -10.91 -0.84
N GLU A 161 35.45 -11.56 -1.96
CA GLU A 161 36.82 -12.00 -2.29
C GLU A 161 37.74 -10.81 -2.62
N HIS A 162 37.16 -9.63 -2.89
CA HIS A 162 37.84 -8.37 -3.19
C HIS A 162 37.19 -7.22 -2.42
N PRO A 163 37.92 -6.12 -2.11
CA PRO A 163 37.35 -4.95 -1.45
C PRO A 163 36.14 -4.42 -2.23
N THR A 164 34.97 -4.40 -1.58
CA THR A 164 33.74 -3.81 -2.14
C THR A 164 33.42 -2.52 -1.41
N THR A 165 32.91 -1.53 -2.15
CA THR A 165 32.37 -0.30 -1.57
C THR A 165 30.90 -0.52 -1.21
N ASP A 166 30.60 -0.65 0.07
CA ASP A 166 29.26 -0.81 0.60
C ASP A 166 28.74 0.51 1.19
N PHE A 167 27.48 0.84 0.89
CA PHE A 167 26.85 2.07 1.36
C PHE A 167 25.99 1.81 2.58
N TYR A 168 26.36 2.42 3.71
CA TYR A 168 25.57 2.40 4.94
C TYR A 168 25.25 3.84 5.37
N PHE A 169 23.97 4.12 5.59
CA PHE A 169 23.48 5.38 6.16
C PHE A 169 24.02 6.64 5.44
N GLY A 170 24.05 6.61 4.12
CA GLY A 170 24.56 7.72 3.31
C GLY A 170 26.08 7.88 3.37
N LYS A 171 26.85 6.84 3.71
CA LYS A 171 28.32 6.82 3.63
C LYS A 171 28.80 5.55 2.95
N GLY A 172 29.78 5.69 2.06
CA GLY A 172 30.47 4.55 1.44
C GLY A 172 31.61 4.06 2.33
N TYR A 173 31.72 2.75 2.48
CA TYR A 173 32.77 2.07 3.22
C TYR A 173 33.41 1.03 2.32
N GLU A 174 34.74 1.03 2.21
CA GLU A 174 35.48 -0.03 1.55
C GLU A 174 35.79 -1.13 2.56
N THR A 175 35.34 -2.36 2.32
CA THR A 175 35.61 -3.47 3.24
C THR A 175 35.77 -4.80 2.51
N THR A 176 36.47 -5.72 3.17
CA THR A 176 36.59 -7.14 2.80
C THR A 176 35.84 -8.06 3.78
N SER A 177 35.30 -7.53 4.88
CA SER A 177 34.54 -8.28 5.87
C SER A 177 33.37 -7.48 6.43
N ILE A 178 32.22 -8.14 6.60
CA ILE A 178 31.01 -7.56 7.17
C ILE A 178 30.54 -8.48 8.30
N THR A 179 30.63 -8.02 9.55
CA THR A 179 30.11 -8.75 10.70
C THR A 179 28.85 -8.05 11.20
N GLY A 180 27.71 -8.75 11.19
CA GLY A 180 26.47 -8.22 11.74
C GLY A 180 26.55 -8.07 13.26
N LEU A 181 26.17 -6.91 13.79
CA LEU A 181 26.09 -6.64 15.23
C LEU A 181 24.63 -6.70 15.71
N THR A 182 24.39 -6.29 16.96
CA THR A 182 23.05 -6.33 17.58
C THR A 182 21.97 -5.62 16.75
N GLY A 183 22.27 -4.46 16.18
CA GLY A 183 21.32 -3.70 15.35
C GLY A 183 20.92 -4.45 14.09
N HIS A 184 21.84 -5.19 13.48
CA HIS A 184 21.53 -6.08 12.36
C HIS A 184 20.61 -7.23 12.79
N THR A 185 20.91 -7.91 13.90
CA THR A 185 20.07 -9.01 14.39
C THR A 185 18.65 -8.57 14.75
N LEU A 186 18.52 -7.39 15.36
CA LEU A 186 17.22 -6.76 15.66
C LEU A 186 16.47 -6.39 14.37
N THR A 187 17.19 -5.95 13.34
CA THR A 187 16.60 -5.66 12.03
C THR A 187 16.04 -6.93 11.39
N VAL A 188 16.82 -8.01 11.35
CA VAL A 188 16.38 -9.33 10.83
C VAL A 188 15.18 -9.85 11.61
N ALA A 189 15.24 -9.85 12.95
CA ALA A 189 14.15 -10.30 13.80
C ALA A 189 12.89 -9.45 13.61
N GLY A 190 13.05 -8.13 13.52
CA GLY A 190 11.96 -7.18 13.31
C GLY A 190 11.26 -7.38 11.98
N GLN A 191 12.02 -7.49 10.88
CA GLN A 191 11.45 -7.79 9.56
C GLN A 191 10.78 -9.17 9.54
N GLY A 192 11.39 -10.19 10.14
CA GLY A 192 10.80 -11.52 10.28
C GLY A 192 9.44 -11.50 11.00
N ALA A 193 9.33 -10.76 12.10
CA ALA A 193 8.08 -10.59 12.82
C ALA A 193 6.99 -9.92 11.95
N LEU A 194 7.35 -8.90 11.16
CA LEU A 194 6.42 -8.25 10.22
C LEU A 194 5.95 -9.18 9.10
N VAL A 195 6.85 -10.02 8.56
CA VAL A 195 6.49 -11.03 7.56
C VAL A 195 5.49 -12.03 8.13
N VAL A 196 5.74 -12.56 9.33
CA VAL A 196 4.80 -13.49 10.00
C VAL A 196 3.47 -12.79 10.30
N ALA A 197 3.51 -11.54 10.78
CA ALA A 197 2.29 -10.75 11.01
C ALA A 197 1.45 -10.58 9.74
N LEU A 198 2.10 -10.31 8.59
CA LEU A 198 1.42 -10.22 7.29
C LEU A 198 0.77 -11.55 6.89
N ILE A 199 1.47 -12.67 7.06
CA ILE A 199 0.95 -14.01 6.75
C ILE A 199 -0.28 -14.31 7.60
N LEU A 200 -0.22 -14.05 8.91
CA LEU A 200 -1.35 -14.22 9.81
C LEU A 200 -2.52 -13.32 9.39
N CYS A 201 -2.25 -12.08 8.99
CA CYS A 201 -3.28 -11.19 8.47
C CYS A 201 -3.94 -11.76 7.21
N ALA A 202 -3.15 -12.26 6.24
CA ALA A 202 -3.70 -12.88 5.04
C ALA A 202 -4.57 -14.10 5.36
N ILE A 203 -4.16 -14.92 6.33
CA ILE A 203 -4.90 -16.11 6.77
C ILE A 203 -6.24 -15.74 7.42
N CYS A 204 -6.29 -14.72 8.27
CA CYS A 204 -7.53 -14.34 8.96
C CYS A 204 -8.43 -13.39 8.15
N TRP A 205 -7.91 -12.75 7.09
CA TRP A 205 -8.65 -11.78 6.26
C TRP A 205 -10.07 -12.22 5.84
N PRO A 206 -10.30 -13.46 5.36
CA PRO A 206 -11.63 -13.90 4.92
C PRO A 206 -12.64 -14.06 6.05
N ARG A 207 -12.17 -14.19 7.30
CA ARG A 207 -12.99 -14.45 8.49
C ARG A 207 -13.38 -13.18 9.25
N ILE A 208 -12.75 -12.06 8.93
CA ILE A 208 -12.98 -10.78 9.60
C ILE A 208 -14.09 -10.03 8.87
N GLU A 209 -15.10 -9.61 9.62
CA GLU A 209 -16.22 -8.82 9.09
C GLU A 209 -15.83 -7.34 9.02
N ASP A 210 -16.20 -6.68 7.92
CA ASP A 210 -16.07 -5.23 7.84
C ASP A 210 -17.21 -4.57 8.61
N ASN A 211 -16.85 -3.62 9.49
CA ASN A 211 -17.80 -2.84 10.27
C ASN A 211 -18.46 -1.69 9.46
N ASP A 212 -18.15 -1.57 8.16
CA ASP A 212 -18.65 -0.48 7.31
C ASP A 212 -19.75 -0.93 6.35
N PRO A 213 -21.00 -0.47 6.53
CA PRO A 213 -22.12 -0.80 5.64
C PRO A 213 -22.13 0.03 4.35
N VAL A 214 -21.25 1.02 4.17
CA VAL A 214 -21.31 1.97 3.06
C VAL A 214 -20.30 1.60 1.97
N PRO A 215 -20.75 1.12 0.80
CA PRO A 215 -19.86 0.82 -0.31
C PRO A 215 -19.25 2.11 -0.88
N LEU A 216 -17.95 2.06 -1.22
CA LEU A 216 -17.16 3.18 -1.74
C LEU A 216 -17.52 3.58 -3.20
N GLU A 217 -18.74 3.32 -3.68
CA GLU A 217 -19.11 3.40 -5.10
C GLU A 217 -18.78 4.73 -5.79
N GLY A 218 -18.94 5.87 -5.11
CA GLY A 218 -18.67 7.20 -5.66
C GLY A 218 -17.19 7.63 -5.65
N ALA A 219 -16.35 6.99 -4.81
CA ALA A 219 -14.95 7.38 -4.63
C ALA A 219 -13.95 6.33 -5.14
N ARG A 220 -14.43 5.14 -5.52
CA ARG A 220 -13.63 4.02 -6.04
C ARG A 220 -12.62 4.44 -7.09
N VAL A 221 -13.04 5.22 -8.09
CA VAL A 221 -12.16 5.62 -9.19
C VAL A 221 -11.05 6.57 -8.70
N GLY A 222 -11.41 7.61 -7.95
CA GLY A 222 -10.41 8.57 -7.43
C GLY A 222 -9.42 7.92 -6.48
N VAL A 223 -9.89 7.02 -5.61
CA VAL A 223 -9.04 6.27 -4.68
C VAL A 223 -8.16 5.25 -5.40
N ALA A 224 -8.69 4.54 -6.38
CA ALA A 224 -7.90 3.62 -7.20
C ALA A 224 -6.82 4.36 -8.01
N LEU A 225 -7.15 5.53 -8.56
CA LEU A 225 -6.17 6.38 -9.25
C LEU A 225 -5.10 6.89 -8.29
N ALA A 226 -5.47 7.29 -7.07
CA ALA A 226 -4.51 7.71 -6.06
C ALA A 226 -3.58 6.56 -5.63
N SER A 227 -4.13 5.36 -5.39
CA SER A 227 -3.33 4.19 -4.97
C SER A 227 -2.41 3.70 -6.09
N VAL A 228 -2.93 3.53 -7.31
CA VAL A 228 -2.14 3.09 -8.47
C VAL A 228 -1.13 4.15 -8.87
N GLY A 229 -1.53 5.42 -8.92
CA GLY A 229 -0.66 6.55 -9.25
C GLY A 229 0.49 6.69 -8.26
N ALA A 230 0.21 6.65 -6.96
CA ALA A 230 1.25 6.65 -5.94
C ALA A 230 2.13 5.40 -6.00
N GLY A 231 1.55 4.24 -6.34
CA GLY A 231 2.32 3.02 -6.55
C GLY A 231 3.32 3.12 -7.72
N ILE A 232 2.90 3.71 -8.84
CA ILE A 232 3.77 3.98 -9.99
C ILE A 232 4.83 5.02 -9.63
N ILE A 233 4.47 6.10 -8.94
CA ILE A 233 5.43 7.12 -8.49
C ILE A 233 6.47 6.50 -7.55
N GLY A 234 6.03 5.70 -6.58
CA GLY A 234 6.90 4.94 -5.69
C GLY A 234 7.83 4.03 -6.49
N LEU A 235 7.29 3.27 -7.46
CA LEU A 235 8.10 2.43 -8.34
C LEU A 235 9.20 3.23 -9.07
N ILE A 236 8.85 4.35 -9.68
CA ILE A 236 9.81 5.24 -10.34
C ILE A 236 10.84 5.75 -9.32
N ALA A 237 10.41 6.12 -8.12
CA ALA A 237 11.30 6.59 -7.06
C ALA A 237 12.36 5.54 -6.70
N PHE A 238 11.96 4.29 -6.50
CA PHE A 238 12.88 3.20 -6.14
C PHE A 238 13.76 2.73 -7.30
N TYR A 239 13.37 2.98 -8.55
CA TYR A 239 14.23 2.75 -9.71
C TYR A 239 15.36 3.79 -9.82
N ASN A 240 15.16 4.97 -9.22
CA ASN A 240 16.19 6.00 -9.17
C ASN A 240 17.12 5.77 -7.96
N PRO A 241 18.44 6.03 -8.13
CA PRO A 241 19.38 5.92 -7.03
C PRO A 241 19.00 6.88 -5.88
N PRO A 242 19.23 6.49 -4.62
CA PRO A 242 18.84 7.29 -3.47
C PRO A 242 19.62 8.60 -3.34
N VAL A 243 20.85 8.64 -3.85
CA VAL A 243 21.76 9.77 -3.80
C VAL A 243 22.63 9.78 -5.04
N PHE A 244 23.01 10.98 -5.49
CA PHE A 244 24.02 11.16 -6.52
C PHE A 244 25.31 11.69 -5.87
N PRO A 245 26.49 11.12 -6.18
CA PRO A 245 27.75 11.68 -5.73
C PRO A 245 27.89 13.10 -6.30
N ALA A 246 28.25 14.06 -5.44
CA ALA A 246 28.48 15.45 -5.82
C ALA A 246 29.76 15.65 -6.64
N VAL A 247 30.67 14.66 -6.61
CA VAL A 247 31.97 14.75 -7.28
C VAL A 247 31.79 14.49 -8.78
N ARG A 248 31.95 15.57 -9.57
CA ARG A 248 32.11 15.52 -11.02
C ARG A 248 33.61 15.55 -11.31
N VAL A 249 34.11 14.58 -12.07
CA VAL A 249 35.48 14.64 -12.58
C VAL A 249 35.41 15.15 -14.00
N THR A 250 36.12 16.23 -14.27
CA THR A 250 36.33 16.73 -15.63
C THR A 250 37.16 15.70 -16.39
N LYS A 251 36.62 15.16 -17.49
CA LYS A 251 37.40 14.30 -18.38
C LYS A 251 38.63 15.05 -18.91
N PRO A 252 39.68 14.34 -19.36
CA PRO A 252 40.88 14.95 -19.93
C PRO A 252 40.62 15.83 -21.16
N ASP A 253 39.43 15.72 -21.75
CA ASP A 253 38.95 16.55 -22.86
C ASP A 253 38.50 17.97 -22.41
N GLY A 254 38.50 18.26 -21.10
CA GLY A 254 38.29 19.60 -20.53
C GLY A 254 36.90 20.20 -20.72
N ILE A 255 36.01 19.50 -21.43
CA ILE A 255 34.67 19.98 -21.84
C ILE A 255 33.57 19.12 -21.24
N THR A 256 33.87 17.88 -20.83
CA THR A 256 32.88 16.95 -20.31
C THR A 256 33.08 16.72 -18.80
N GLU A 257 32.21 17.30 -17.98
CA GLU A 257 32.05 16.88 -16.58
C GLU A 257 31.27 15.56 -16.57
N VAL A 258 31.92 14.47 -16.17
CA VAL A 258 31.24 13.19 -15.98
C VAL A 258 31.14 12.96 -14.47
N PRO A 259 29.94 12.66 -13.91
CA PRO A 259 29.85 12.24 -12.52
C PRO A 259 30.82 11.06 -12.33
N VAL A 260 31.57 11.04 -11.23
CA VAL A 260 32.40 9.86 -10.91
C VAL A 260 31.48 8.66 -10.97
N ASP A 261 31.72 7.79 -11.96
CA ASP A 261 31.10 6.47 -12.03
C ASP A 261 31.66 5.73 -10.82
N VAL A 262 30.99 5.90 -9.68
CA VAL A 262 31.12 4.97 -8.58
C VAL A 262 30.79 3.64 -9.23
N GLN A 263 31.78 2.79 -9.42
CA GLN A 263 31.59 1.43 -9.91
C GLN A 263 30.77 0.69 -8.86
N VAL A 264 29.45 0.87 -8.98
CA VAL A 264 28.43 0.05 -8.34
C VAL A 264 28.69 -1.36 -8.88
N PRO A 265 29.17 -2.33 -8.07
CA PRO A 265 29.69 -3.60 -8.59
C PRO A 265 28.63 -4.35 -9.42
N ALA A 266 28.74 -4.26 -10.74
CA ALA A 266 27.79 -4.84 -11.69
C ALA A 266 28.04 -6.36 -11.82
N GLY A 267 27.61 -7.11 -10.80
CA GLY A 267 27.54 -8.56 -10.82
C GLY A 267 26.10 -9.04 -10.68
N PRO A 268 25.59 -9.94 -11.55
CA PRO A 268 24.28 -10.58 -11.39
C PRO A 268 24.11 -11.37 -10.07
N GLY A 269 25.23 -11.69 -9.40
CA GLY A 269 25.28 -12.30 -8.06
C GLY A 269 25.72 -11.36 -6.92
N GLY A 270 25.93 -10.07 -7.18
CA GLY A 270 26.29 -9.09 -6.14
C GLY A 270 25.06 -8.51 -5.41
N MET A 271 25.28 -7.77 -4.32
CA MET A 271 24.21 -7.09 -3.54
C MET A 271 23.23 -6.28 -4.42
N LEU A 272 23.63 -5.87 -5.62
CA LEU A 272 22.79 -5.20 -6.62
C LEU A 272 21.76 -6.11 -7.30
N GLY A 273 22.05 -7.38 -7.52
CA GLY A 273 21.10 -8.37 -8.05
C GLY A 273 19.99 -8.67 -7.03
N LEU A 274 20.36 -8.78 -5.75
CA LEU A 274 19.44 -8.94 -4.63
C LEU A 274 18.69 -7.65 -4.28
N GLY A 275 19.35 -6.49 -4.38
CA GLY A 275 18.69 -5.18 -4.30
C GLY A 275 17.66 -4.99 -5.41
N ARG A 276 17.93 -5.49 -6.63
CA ARG A 276 16.94 -5.58 -7.72
C ARG A 276 15.82 -6.56 -7.40
N ALA A 277 16.09 -7.73 -6.82
CA ALA A 277 15.06 -8.68 -6.40
C ALA A 277 14.17 -8.11 -5.28
N GLY A 278 14.75 -7.40 -4.30
CA GLY A 278 14.03 -6.65 -3.28
C GLY A 278 13.20 -5.51 -3.87
N GLY A 279 13.76 -4.77 -4.83
CA GLY A 279 13.06 -3.73 -5.60
C GLY A 279 11.92 -4.28 -6.48
N ILE A 280 12.07 -5.47 -7.07
CA ILE A 280 11.01 -6.18 -7.81
C ILE A 280 9.95 -6.69 -6.84
N THR A 281 10.34 -7.23 -5.70
CA THR A 281 9.41 -7.66 -4.65
C THR A 281 8.60 -6.47 -4.14
N PHE A 282 9.26 -5.32 -3.94
CA PHE A 282 8.63 -4.05 -3.61
C PHE A 282 7.68 -3.57 -4.71
N MET A 283 8.11 -3.57 -5.97
CA MET A 283 7.32 -3.20 -7.13
C MET A 283 6.04 -4.04 -7.23
N VAL A 284 6.19 -5.37 -7.20
CA VAL A 284 5.08 -6.32 -7.27
C VAL A 284 4.17 -6.14 -6.06
N THR A 285 4.75 -5.96 -4.87
CA THR A 285 4.01 -5.69 -3.63
C THR A 285 3.16 -4.43 -3.75
N VAL A 286 3.74 -3.29 -4.13
CA VAL A 286 3.04 -2.01 -4.18
C VAL A 286 1.96 -2.01 -5.27
N LEU A 287 2.23 -2.65 -6.41
CA LEU A 287 1.23 -2.84 -7.46
C LEU A 287 0.09 -3.75 -6.98
N ILE A 288 0.39 -4.87 -6.33
CA ILE A 288 -0.61 -5.78 -5.76
C ILE A 288 -1.39 -5.06 -4.65
N VAL A 289 -0.75 -4.33 -3.75
CA VAL A 289 -1.38 -3.53 -2.70
C VAL A 289 -2.29 -2.48 -3.31
N GLY A 290 -1.82 -1.72 -4.30
CA GLY A 290 -2.59 -0.66 -4.96
C GLY A 290 -3.82 -1.21 -5.69
N VAL A 291 -3.67 -2.36 -6.36
CA VAL A 291 -4.75 -3.10 -7.01
C VAL A 291 -5.71 -3.69 -5.99
N LEU A 292 -5.21 -4.35 -4.94
CA LEU A 292 -6.03 -4.89 -3.87
C LEU A 292 -6.85 -3.79 -3.23
N ILE A 293 -6.27 -2.64 -2.90
CA ILE A 293 -7.00 -1.47 -2.39
C ILE A 293 -8.13 -1.05 -3.35
N ALA A 294 -7.92 -1.07 -4.66
CA ALA A 294 -8.98 -0.77 -5.64
C ALA A 294 -10.11 -1.82 -5.64
N PHE A 295 -9.80 -3.07 -5.28
CA PHE A 295 -10.74 -4.18 -5.17
C PHE A 295 -11.29 -4.42 -3.76
N LEU A 296 -10.78 -3.72 -2.74
CA LEU A 296 -11.29 -3.79 -1.37
C LEU A 296 -12.70 -3.19 -1.36
N LEU A 297 -13.67 -4.07 -1.12
CA LEU A 297 -15.10 -3.73 -1.20
C LEU A 297 -15.52 -2.73 -0.11
N ALA A 298 -14.79 -2.68 1.01
CA ALA A 298 -15.08 -1.84 2.16
C ALA A 298 -14.17 -0.63 2.26
N ARG A 299 -14.80 0.52 2.53
CA ARG A 299 -14.15 1.83 2.62
C ARG A 299 -13.14 1.94 3.76
N THR A 300 -13.41 1.34 4.91
CA THR A 300 -12.48 1.26 6.06
C THR A 300 -11.16 0.58 5.70
N SER A 301 -11.23 -0.53 4.95
CA SER A 301 -10.05 -1.28 4.49
C SER A 301 -9.24 -0.48 3.46
N VAL A 302 -9.92 0.28 2.61
CA VAL A 302 -9.28 1.20 1.66
C VAL A 302 -8.53 2.32 2.38
N ILE A 303 -9.17 2.96 3.37
CA ILE A 303 -8.55 4.03 4.17
C ILE A 303 -7.33 3.49 4.91
N GLY A 304 -7.46 2.33 5.57
CA GLY A 304 -6.35 1.67 6.25
C GLY A 304 -5.17 1.42 5.31
N GLY A 305 -5.42 0.84 4.13
CA GLY A 305 -4.39 0.61 3.11
C GLY A 305 -3.70 1.87 2.63
N LEU A 306 -4.44 2.96 2.41
CA LEU A 306 -3.87 4.24 1.99
C LEU A 306 -3.05 4.91 3.09
N VAL A 307 -3.48 4.83 4.35
CA VAL A 307 -2.70 5.29 5.51
C VAL A 307 -1.42 4.48 5.64
N GLY A 308 -1.49 3.16 5.47
CA GLY A 308 -0.33 2.27 5.43
C GLY A 308 0.69 2.65 4.35
N LEU A 309 0.22 2.85 3.11
CA LEU A 309 1.06 3.30 2.00
C LEU A 309 1.68 4.68 2.24
N SER A 310 0.89 5.63 2.74
CA SER A 310 1.37 6.98 3.05
C SER A 310 2.47 6.97 4.10
N GLY A 311 2.26 6.20 5.18
CA GLY A 311 3.25 5.97 6.22
C GLY A 311 4.53 5.33 5.68
N PHE A 312 4.40 4.32 4.83
CA PHE A 312 5.56 3.66 4.21
C PHE A 312 6.38 4.64 3.35
N PHE A 313 5.73 5.38 2.45
CA PHE A 313 6.43 6.35 1.61
C PHE A 313 7.05 7.49 2.43
N ALA A 314 6.37 7.93 3.49
CA ALA A 314 6.89 8.96 4.39
C ALA A 314 8.14 8.47 5.14
N TYR A 315 8.09 7.25 5.66
CA TYR A 315 9.22 6.59 6.32
C TYR A 315 10.44 6.55 5.41
N GLU A 316 10.28 6.05 4.19
CA GLU A 316 11.36 5.94 3.20
C GLU A 316 11.88 7.30 2.73
N ALA A 317 10.99 8.28 2.53
CA ALA A 317 11.38 9.64 2.17
C ALA A 317 12.24 10.28 3.27
N LEU A 318 11.82 10.17 4.54
CA LEU A 318 12.53 10.74 5.68
C LEU A 318 13.91 10.09 5.89
N LEU A 319 14.02 8.77 5.75
CA LEU A 319 15.31 8.09 5.80
C LEU A 319 16.22 8.51 4.65
N ASN A 320 15.68 8.65 3.45
CA ASN A 320 16.45 9.12 2.31
C ASN A 320 16.93 10.58 2.51
N PHE A 321 16.06 11.49 2.97
CA PHE A 321 16.46 12.87 3.28
C PHE A 321 17.50 12.94 4.40
N ARG A 322 17.40 12.08 5.42
CA ARG A 322 18.44 11.97 6.46
C ARG A 322 19.78 11.64 5.83
N ASP A 323 19.82 10.63 4.98
CA ASP A 323 21.06 10.12 4.39
C ASP A 323 21.69 11.16 3.44
N VAL A 324 20.86 11.93 2.72
CA VAL A 324 21.31 13.05 1.90
C VAL A 324 21.86 14.20 2.75
N ILE A 325 21.10 14.68 3.74
CA ILE A 325 21.48 15.88 4.53
C ILE A 325 22.66 15.57 5.45
N GLY A 326 22.76 14.33 5.92
CA GLY A 326 23.85 13.87 6.78
C GLY A 326 25.21 13.80 6.09
N ASN A 327 25.29 14.01 4.77
CA ASN A 327 26.52 13.94 4.02
C ASN A 327 26.62 15.03 2.93
N PRO A 328 27.58 15.98 3.05
CA PRO A 328 27.76 17.07 2.08
C PRO A 328 28.17 16.60 0.68
N ASP A 329 28.69 15.37 0.55
CA ASP A 329 29.14 14.81 -0.72
C ASP A 329 27.98 14.24 -1.57
N PHE A 330 26.74 14.33 -1.08
CA PHE A 330 25.57 13.79 -1.76
C PHE A 330 24.50 14.84 -2.02
N VAL A 331 23.91 14.78 -3.22
CA VAL A 331 22.78 15.63 -3.61
C VAL A 331 21.49 14.83 -3.61
N ALA A 332 20.40 15.44 -3.13
CA ALA A 332 19.07 14.85 -3.14
C ALA A 332 18.67 14.46 -4.57
N GLY A 333 18.47 13.16 -4.80
CA GLY A 333 17.99 12.65 -6.07
C GLY A 333 16.48 12.83 -6.24
N VAL A 334 15.99 12.51 -7.44
CA VAL A 334 14.54 12.54 -7.76
C VAL A 334 13.74 11.60 -6.85
N ARG A 335 14.35 10.53 -6.30
CA ARG A 335 13.72 9.57 -5.38
C ARG A 335 13.07 10.23 -4.17
N SER A 336 13.74 11.15 -3.48
CA SER A 336 13.23 11.75 -2.23
C SER A 336 11.95 12.55 -2.49
N TYR A 337 11.93 13.31 -3.58
CA TYR A 337 10.77 14.11 -3.98
C TYR A 337 9.60 13.25 -4.47
N LEU A 338 9.87 12.18 -5.22
CA LEU A 338 8.83 11.25 -5.67
C LEU A 338 8.20 10.48 -4.51
N LEU A 339 8.98 10.03 -3.52
CA LEU A 339 8.44 9.39 -2.31
C LEU A 339 7.57 10.37 -1.51
N ALA A 340 8.03 11.62 -1.32
CA ALA A 340 7.23 12.65 -0.67
C ALA A 340 5.92 12.95 -1.43
N ALA A 341 5.96 13.00 -2.76
CA ALA A 341 4.76 13.15 -3.59
C ALA A 341 3.80 11.96 -3.42
N ALA A 342 4.32 10.73 -3.40
CA ALA A 342 3.52 9.52 -3.18
C ALA A 342 2.87 9.51 -1.78
N THR A 343 3.56 10.00 -0.74
CA THR A 343 3.00 10.23 0.60
C THR A 343 1.81 11.16 0.56
N VAL A 344 1.94 12.32 -0.11
CA VAL A 344 0.88 13.32 -0.20
C VAL A 344 -0.33 12.79 -0.97
N ILE A 345 -0.11 12.11 -2.09
CA ILE A 345 -1.19 11.54 -2.92
C ILE A 345 -1.99 10.48 -2.13
N THR A 346 -1.30 9.59 -1.42
CA THR A 346 -1.96 8.54 -0.62
C THR A 346 -2.67 9.11 0.60
N ALA A 347 -2.10 10.10 1.28
CA ALA A 347 -2.75 10.82 2.38
C ALA A 347 -4.00 11.56 1.89
N ALA A 348 -3.90 12.30 0.78
CA ALA A 348 -5.02 12.98 0.16
C ALA A 348 -6.11 12.00 -0.28
N GLY A 349 -5.71 10.85 -0.84
CA GLY A 349 -6.62 9.75 -1.18
C GLY A 349 -7.35 9.19 0.04
N ALA A 350 -6.66 9.03 1.18
CA ALA A 350 -7.26 8.56 2.42
C ALA A 350 -8.28 9.58 2.96
N VAL A 351 -7.91 10.87 2.96
CA VAL A 351 -8.81 11.97 3.35
C VAL A 351 -10.01 12.03 2.40
N TYR A 352 -9.80 11.98 1.09
CA TYR A 352 -10.87 11.94 0.10
C TYR A 352 -11.81 10.76 0.36
N ALA A 353 -11.26 9.56 0.57
CA ALA A 353 -12.04 8.37 0.93
C ALA A 353 -12.84 8.57 2.22
N THR A 354 -12.33 9.28 3.24
CA THR A 354 -13.07 9.59 4.49
C THR A 354 -14.15 10.67 4.32
N LEU A 355 -14.01 11.56 3.34
CA LEU A 355 -14.95 12.66 3.12
C LEU A 355 -16.07 12.30 2.13
N THR A 356 -15.81 11.42 1.16
CA THR A 356 -16.80 11.05 0.15
C THR A 356 -17.99 10.32 0.75
N ARG A 357 -19.13 11.01 0.85
CA ARG A 357 -20.43 10.44 1.18
C ARG A 357 -21.08 9.89 -0.10
N ARG A 358 -21.84 8.80 0.01
CA ARG A 358 -22.69 8.34 -1.09
C ARG A 358 -23.76 9.42 -1.34
N ARG A 359 -23.61 10.23 -2.40
CA ARG A 359 -24.73 11.01 -2.93
C ARG A 359 -25.79 10.00 -3.33
N ARG A 360 -26.89 9.94 -2.56
CA ARG A 360 -28.01 9.09 -2.88
C ARG A 360 -28.67 9.72 -4.10
N THR A 361 -28.41 9.19 -5.29
CA THR A 361 -29.24 9.49 -6.45
C THR A 361 -30.67 9.11 -6.07
N GLY A 362 -31.50 10.12 -5.85
CA GLY A 362 -32.93 9.91 -5.64
C GLY A 362 -33.52 9.19 -6.86
N PRO A 363 -34.67 8.51 -6.72
CA PRO A 363 -35.31 7.77 -7.82
C PRO A 363 -35.77 8.64 -9.02
N LEU A 364 -35.35 9.91 -9.11
CA LEU A 364 -35.72 10.87 -10.14
C LEU A 364 -34.56 11.76 -10.64
N GLY A 365 -33.29 11.40 -10.41
CA GLY A 365 -32.16 12.11 -11.03
C GLY A 365 -32.02 13.59 -10.66
N ALA A 366 -32.67 14.04 -9.58
CA ALA A 366 -32.43 15.38 -9.04
C ALA A 366 -31.14 15.37 -8.21
N GLU A 367 -30.07 15.89 -8.80
CA GLU A 367 -28.90 16.36 -8.05
C GLU A 367 -29.35 17.51 -7.15
N THR A 368 -29.44 17.25 -5.86
CA THR A 368 -29.37 18.31 -4.85
C THR A 368 -27.92 18.37 -4.40
N ASP A 369 -27.20 19.37 -4.90
CA ASP A 369 -25.95 19.85 -4.33
C ASP A 369 -26.24 20.42 -2.94
N GLU A 370 -25.80 19.71 -1.89
CA GLU A 370 -25.55 20.34 -0.60
C GLU A 370 -24.05 20.20 -0.30
N ILE A 371 -23.43 21.35 -0.03
CA ILE A 371 -22.03 21.54 0.38
C ILE A 371 -21.85 21.07 1.81
#